data_AF-A0A7X8UPD1-F1
#
_entry.id   AF-A0A7X8UPD1-F1
#
_cell.length_a   1.000
_cell.length_b   1.000
_cell.length_c   1.000
_cell.angle_alpha   90.00
_cell.angle_beta   90.00
_cell.angle_gamma   90.00
#
_symmetry.space_group_name_H-M   'P 1'
#
loop_
_entity.id
_entity.type
_entity.pdbx_description
1 polymer ?
#
loop_
_entity_poly.entity_id
_entity_poly.type
_entity_poly.pdbx_seq_one_letter_code
_entity_poly.pdbx_strand_id
1 'polypeptide(L)'
;MPSAEVTAITKGPKHHFFGYYNKSPWNSTMTHLLVLQTDFMDRPPTGNEEMLIGLTPVDKPGTFEKIASTKTWNWQQSSMVQWIDDDNILFNSRLDDRFVSNIVNIHSGKTKVLPHPVYHLSPDKRLALLPNFSRLHDLRPGYGYPGLEDPNKDNYAPDDDGVFIMDMATGQRRLMVSLAQLADEKEKPSLHHWVNHLEFNRDGSRFVFLHRWKMPNRQGWQTRMLTMSSDGGDRYVLRDDGMTSHFDWRDADHMLAFARVKGVGDRYFLFTDRSQDYQIIADGVLMEDGHCSYSPRNKDWFLTDTYPDANGNRALILYNLPRKQPVTIGKFYGAFTSAIECRCDFHPRWSPDGRQICFDSFHEGTRQMYVMNIESIVG
;
A
#
# COMPACT_ATOMS: atom_id res chain seq x y z
N MET A 1 14.77 20.44 -17.95
CA MET A 1 14.89 19.52 -16.80
C MET A 1 15.29 18.16 -17.36
N PRO A 2 16.20 17.41 -16.73
CA PRO A 2 16.44 16.03 -17.17
C PRO A 2 15.13 15.26 -16.96
N SER A 3 14.43 14.93 -18.04
CA SER A 3 13.30 14.01 -17.99
C SER A 3 13.87 12.60 -17.98
N ALA A 4 13.55 11.83 -16.95
CA ALA A 4 13.78 10.38 -16.98
C ALA A 4 13.02 9.81 -18.19
N GLU A 5 13.65 8.91 -18.94
CA GLU A 5 12.96 8.22 -20.03
C GLU A 5 11.86 7.33 -19.46
N VAL A 6 10.66 7.44 -20.01
CA VAL A 6 9.47 6.70 -19.57
C VAL A 6 9.18 5.62 -20.61
N THR A 7 9.05 4.38 -20.16
CA THR A 7 8.69 3.23 -20.99
C THR A 7 7.38 2.62 -20.51
N ALA A 8 6.40 2.47 -21.40
CA ALA A 8 5.20 1.68 -21.12
C ALA A 8 5.58 0.19 -21.04
N ILE A 9 5.32 -0.45 -19.90
CA ILE A 9 5.55 -1.88 -19.70
C ILE A 9 4.37 -2.70 -20.19
N THR A 10 3.16 -2.15 -20.10
CA THR A 10 1.93 -2.78 -20.55
C THR A 10 1.26 -1.93 -21.63
N LYS A 11 0.29 -2.50 -22.35
CA LYS A 11 -0.42 -1.80 -23.42
C LYS A 11 -1.90 -2.15 -23.46
N GLY A 12 -2.70 -1.20 -23.94
CA GLY A 12 -4.12 -1.37 -24.21
C GLY A 12 -4.43 -2.43 -25.29
N PRO A 13 -5.70 -2.79 -25.48
CA PRO A 13 -6.89 -2.10 -24.97
C PRO A 13 -7.31 -2.50 -23.55
N LYS A 14 -6.67 -3.50 -22.94
CA LYS A 14 -6.93 -3.91 -21.55
C LYS A 14 -6.32 -2.92 -20.57
N HIS A 15 -6.74 -2.99 -19.31
CA HIS A 15 -6.23 -2.16 -18.23
C HIS A 15 -5.29 -2.94 -17.35
N HIS A 16 -4.16 -2.32 -17.01
CA HIS A 16 -3.09 -2.94 -16.24
C HIS A 16 -2.62 -2.03 -15.12
N PHE A 17 -2.33 -2.64 -13.98
CA PHE A 17 -1.76 -1.97 -12.80
C PHE A 17 -1.12 -3.02 -11.89
N PHE A 18 -0.35 -2.58 -10.90
CA PHE A 18 0.24 -3.50 -9.92
C PHE A 18 -0.46 -3.45 -8.56
N GLY A 19 -0.78 -2.26 -8.06
CA GLY A 19 -1.39 -2.09 -6.73
C GLY A 19 -0.60 -1.13 -5.84
N TYR A 20 -0.43 -1.51 -4.57
CA TYR A 20 -0.01 -0.57 -3.53
C TYR A 20 1.48 -0.17 -3.64
N TYR A 21 1.80 1.05 -3.22
CA TYR A 21 3.10 1.70 -3.43
C TYR A 21 4.26 1.13 -2.60
N ASN A 22 3.98 0.44 -1.50
CA ASN A 22 5.03 -0.10 -0.60
C ASN A 22 5.50 -1.52 -0.99
N LYS A 23 5.22 -1.95 -2.22
CA LYS A 23 5.59 -3.26 -2.77
C LYS A 23 6.31 -3.08 -4.10
N SER A 24 7.25 -3.97 -4.43
CA SER A 24 7.94 -3.91 -5.72
C SER A 24 7.26 -4.86 -6.72
N PRO A 25 6.95 -4.41 -7.96
CA PRO A 25 6.47 -5.29 -9.01
C PRO A 25 7.58 -6.19 -9.56
N TRP A 26 8.85 -5.82 -9.42
CA TRP A 26 9.97 -6.64 -9.89
C TRP A 26 10.24 -7.83 -8.98
N ASN A 27 10.60 -8.96 -9.60
CA ASN A 27 11.32 -10.00 -8.86
C ASN A 27 12.73 -9.51 -8.49
N SER A 28 13.44 -10.25 -7.64
CA SER A 28 14.73 -9.81 -7.09
C SER A 28 15.83 -9.74 -8.17
N THR A 29 15.74 -10.60 -9.19
CA THR A 29 16.63 -10.57 -10.37
C THR A 29 16.27 -9.51 -11.40
N MET A 30 15.17 -8.77 -11.22
CA MET A 30 14.69 -7.71 -12.12
C MET A 30 14.49 -8.18 -13.57
N THR A 31 14.04 -9.42 -13.76
CA THR A 31 13.76 -10.00 -15.08
C THR A 31 12.28 -9.91 -15.44
N HIS A 32 11.38 -9.86 -14.45
CA HIS A 32 9.94 -9.82 -14.65
C HIS A 32 9.28 -8.80 -13.74
N LEU A 33 8.20 -8.18 -14.23
CA LEU A 33 7.24 -7.42 -13.43
C LEU A 33 5.97 -8.23 -13.23
N LEU A 34 5.43 -8.19 -12.02
CA LEU A 34 4.05 -8.58 -11.73
C LEU A 34 3.08 -7.53 -12.27
N VAL A 35 2.04 -8.00 -12.94
CA VAL A 35 1.02 -7.16 -13.58
C VAL A 35 -0.36 -7.77 -13.32
N LEU A 36 -1.33 -6.93 -13.01
CA LEU A 36 -2.74 -7.31 -13.00
C LEU A 36 -3.42 -6.81 -14.27
N GLN A 37 -4.41 -7.55 -14.77
CA GLN A 37 -5.14 -7.21 -15.99
C GLN A 37 -6.65 -7.37 -15.83
N THR A 38 -7.40 -6.37 -16.30
CA THR A 38 -8.87 -6.38 -16.38
C THR A 38 -9.39 -5.61 -17.60
N ASP A 39 -10.70 -5.63 -17.78
CA ASP A 39 -11.42 -5.14 -18.96
C ASP A 39 -12.07 -3.77 -18.76
N PHE A 40 -12.11 -3.25 -17.54
CA PHE A 40 -12.73 -1.97 -17.19
C PHE A 40 -11.82 -1.15 -16.25
N MET A 41 -12.10 0.14 -16.06
CA MET A 41 -11.35 1.01 -15.12
C MET A 41 -12.20 2.11 -14.45
N ASP A 42 -13.48 2.18 -14.77
CA ASP A 42 -14.38 3.31 -14.50
C ASP A 42 -15.32 3.10 -13.31
N ARG A 43 -15.24 1.94 -12.64
CA ARG A 43 -16.08 1.60 -11.49
C ARG A 43 -15.39 0.62 -10.52
N PRO A 44 -15.86 0.53 -9.26
CA PRO A 44 -15.37 -0.46 -8.33
C PRO A 44 -15.72 -1.88 -8.81
N PRO A 45 -14.88 -2.89 -8.49
CA PRO A 45 -15.21 -4.26 -8.80
C PRO A 45 -16.33 -4.80 -7.92
N THR A 46 -17.11 -5.73 -8.46
CA THR A 46 -18.02 -6.56 -7.65
C THR A 46 -17.27 -7.76 -7.06
N GLY A 47 -17.86 -8.42 -6.07
CA GLY A 47 -17.28 -9.62 -5.44
C GLY A 47 -17.19 -10.85 -6.34
N ASN A 48 -17.63 -10.76 -7.60
CA ASN A 48 -17.62 -11.88 -8.56
C ASN A 48 -16.71 -11.63 -9.76
N GLU A 49 -16.15 -10.44 -9.90
CA GLU A 49 -15.33 -10.07 -11.04
C GLU A 49 -13.91 -10.55 -10.89
N GLU A 50 -13.44 -11.24 -11.92
CA GLU A 50 -12.11 -11.81 -11.96
C GLU A 50 -11.08 -10.75 -12.34
N MET A 51 -9.97 -10.75 -11.60
CA MET A 51 -8.75 -10.05 -11.93
C MET A 51 -7.69 -11.07 -12.33
N LEU A 52 -7.07 -10.87 -13.48
CA LEU A 52 -5.98 -11.72 -13.94
C LEU A 52 -4.67 -11.23 -13.31
N ILE A 53 -3.84 -12.17 -12.89
CA ILE A 53 -2.50 -11.91 -12.34
C ILE A 53 -1.51 -12.57 -13.29
N GLY A 54 -0.52 -11.80 -13.74
CA GLY A 54 0.46 -12.26 -14.72
C GLY A 54 1.82 -11.59 -14.58
N LEU A 55 2.69 -11.93 -15.52
CA LEU A 55 4.04 -11.43 -15.63
C LEU A 55 4.25 -10.70 -16.96
N THR A 56 5.11 -9.68 -16.93
CA THR A 56 5.68 -9.07 -18.11
C THR A 56 7.21 -9.11 -17.99
N PRO A 57 7.93 -9.81 -18.88
CA PRO A 57 9.38 -9.73 -18.94
C PRO A 57 9.85 -8.31 -19.23
N VAL A 58 10.89 -7.85 -18.53
CA VAL A 58 11.44 -6.49 -18.66
C VAL A 58 11.93 -6.21 -20.10
N ASP A 59 12.46 -7.22 -20.78
CA ASP A 59 12.97 -7.14 -22.14
C ASP A 59 11.88 -7.25 -23.23
N LYS A 60 10.62 -7.52 -22.84
CA LYS A 60 9.48 -7.71 -23.75
C LYS A 60 8.26 -6.90 -23.29
N PRO A 61 8.35 -5.56 -23.25
CA PRO A 61 7.23 -4.70 -22.89
C PRO A 61 6.02 -4.94 -23.81
N GLY A 62 4.83 -4.79 -23.24
CA GLY A 62 3.54 -4.99 -23.91
C GLY A 62 3.10 -6.46 -23.99
N THR A 63 3.84 -7.39 -23.38
CA THR A 63 3.42 -8.79 -23.23
C THR A 63 2.78 -9.02 -21.86
N PHE A 64 1.90 -10.03 -21.77
CA PHE A 64 1.26 -10.43 -20.52
C PHE A 64 1.13 -11.95 -20.50
N GLU A 65 1.83 -12.60 -19.58
CA GLU A 65 1.76 -14.03 -19.32
C GLU A 65 0.88 -14.27 -18.09
N LYS A 66 -0.31 -14.86 -18.29
CA LYS A 66 -1.22 -15.16 -17.18
C LYS A 66 -0.64 -16.27 -16.30
N ILE A 67 -0.52 -16.00 -15.00
CA ILE A 67 -0.12 -16.97 -13.97
C ILE A 67 -1.33 -17.47 -13.19
N ALA A 68 -2.20 -16.57 -12.76
CA ALA A 68 -3.33 -16.88 -11.90
C ALA A 68 -4.48 -15.89 -12.10
N SER A 69 -5.55 -16.08 -11.33
CA SER A 69 -6.63 -15.11 -11.22
C SER A 69 -7.26 -15.12 -9.84
N THR A 70 -7.96 -14.04 -9.50
CA THR A 70 -8.64 -13.88 -8.21
C THR A 70 -9.88 -12.99 -8.33
N LYS A 71 -10.87 -13.22 -7.48
CA LYS A 71 -12.05 -12.33 -7.31
C LYS A 71 -11.87 -11.34 -6.15
N THR A 72 -10.72 -11.36 -5.50
CA THR A 72 -10.44 -10.64 -4.27
C THR A 72 -9.47 -9.50 -4.57
N TRP A 73 -9.99 -8.38 -5.05
CA TRP A 73 -9.16 -7.24 -5.47
C TRP A 73 -9.90 -5.91 -5.38
N ASN A 74 -9.13 -4.81 -5.40
CA ASN A 74 -9.61 -3.45 -5.57
C ASN A 74 -8.57 -2.62 -6.36
N TRP A 75 -8.93 -1.39 -6.76
CA TRP A 75 -8.10 -0.56 -7.63
C TRP A 75 -6.90 0.13 -6.95
N GLN A 76 -6.92 0.28 -5.63
CA GLN A 76 -5.86 0.95 -4.88
C GLN A 76 -4.76 -0.04 -4.46
N GLN A 77 -5.17 -1.19 -3.95
CA GLN A 77 -4.30 -2.17 -3.31
C GLN A 77 -4.13 -3.46 -4.10
N SER A 78 -4.81 -3.60 -5.24
CA SER A 78 -4.87 -4.85 -6.00
C SER A 78 -5.41 -6.00 -5.14
N SER A 79 -4.87 -7.20 -5.31
CA SER A 79 -5.06 -8.35 -4.43
C SER A 79 -3.94 -8.49 -3.39
N MET A 80 -3.29 -7.37 -3.01
CA MET A 80 -2.04 -7.36 -2.25
C MET A 80 -0.97 -8.28 -2.86
N VAL A 81 -0.93 -8.33 -4.19
CA VAL A 81 0.02 -9.19 -4.91
C VAL A 81 1.46 -8.78 -4.56
N GLN A 82 2.33 -9.76 -4.33
CA GLN A 82 3.74 -9.52 -4.03
C GLN A 82 4.59 -10.76 -4.28
N TRP A 83 5.87 -10.57 -4.58
CA TRP A 83 6.85 -11.64 -4.61
C TRP A 83 7.16 -12.16 -3.20
N ILE A 84 7.25 -13.49 -3.07
CA ILE A 84 7.83 -14.19 -1.90
C ILE A 84 9.32 -14.38 -2.12
N ASP A 85 9.67 -14.86 -3.32
CA ASP A 85 11.02 -15.04 -3.86
C ASP A 85 10.93 -14.88 -5.39
N ASP A 86 11.96 -15.27 -6.16
CA ASP A 86 11.97 -15.11 -7.62
C ASP A 86 11.00 -16.02 -8.37
N ASP A 87 10.53 -17.10 -7.73
CA ASP A 87 9.70 -18.12 -8.35
C ASP A 87 8.29 -18.20 -7.77
N ASN A 88 8.03 -17.56 -6.63
CA ASN A 88 6.77 -17.65 -5.91
C ASN A 88 6.15 -16.27 -5.68
N ILE A 89 4.87 -16.18 -6.02
CA ILE A 89 4.05 -14.97 -5.82
C ILE A 89 2.96 -15.25 -4.79
N LEU A 90 2.62 -14.25 -3.99
CA LEU A 90 1.49 -14.26 -3.08
C LEU A 90 0.41 -13.30 -3.55
N PHE A 91 -0.85 -13.70 -3.48
CA PHE A 91 -2.02 -12.83 -3.64
C PHE A 91 -3.20 -13.31 -2.81
N ASN A 92 -4.13 -12.41 -2.50
CA ASN A 92 -5.33 -12.75 -1.75
C ASN A 92 -6.41 -13.37 -2.67
N SER A 93 -7.21 -14.26 -2.11
CA SER A 93 -8.30 -14.90 -2.83
C SER A 93 -9.48 -15.15 -1.91
N ARG A 94 -10.53 -15.76 -2.45
CA ARG A 94 -11.71 -16.15 -1.71
C ARG A 94 -11.96 -17.62 -1.95
N LEU A 95 -12.08 -18.38 -0.87
CA LEU A 95 -12.53 -19.75 -0.87
C LEU A 95 -13.86 -19.78 -0.12
N ASP A 96 -14.95 -19.99 -0.87
CA ASP A 96 -16.31 -19.99 -0.36
C ASP A 96 -16.63 -18.74 0.49
N ASP A 97 -16.77 -18.92 1.80
CA ASP A 97 -17.21 -17.93 2.78
C ASP A 97 -16.06 -17.18 3.47
N ARG A 98 -14.81 -17.39 3.03
CA ARG A 98 -13.64 -16.73 3.64
C ARG A 98 -12.63 -16.21 2.62
N PHE A 99 -11.96 -15.11 2.99
CA PHE A 99 -10.75 -14.68 2.32
C PHE A 99 -9.56 -15.53 2.76
N VAL A 100 -8.69 -15.85 1.80
CA VAL A 100 -7.47 -16.65 1.94
C VAL A 100 -6.34 -15.95 1.21
N SER A 101 -5.12 -16.50 1.26
CA SER A 101 -4.05 -16.11 0.35
C SER A 101 -3.45 -17.34 -0.33
N ASN A 102 -3.01 -17.16 -1.57
CA ASN A 102 -2.39 -18.19 -2.39
C ASN A 102 -0.93 -17.84 -2.61
N ILE A 103 -0.02 -18.79 -2.36
CA ILE A 103 1.37 -18.75 -2.81
C ILE A 103 1.46 -19.66 -4.04
N VAL A 104 1.76 -19.08 -5.19
CA VAL A 104 1.81 -19.77 -6.48
C VAL A 104 3.22 -19.73 -7.03
N ASN A 105 3.75 -20.90 -7.38
CA ASN A 105 4.99 -21.00 -8.14
C ASN A 105 4.74 -20.67 -9.61
N ILE A 106 5.43 -19.68 -10.16
CA ILE A 106 5.15 -19.11 -11.49
C ILE A 106 5.48 -20.10 -12.63
N HIS A 107 6.39 -21.06 -12.41
CA HIS A 107 6.80 -22.02 -13.43
C HIS A 107 5.93 -23.27 -13.43
N SER A 108 5.65 -23.81 -12.24
CA SER A 108 4.95 -25.09 -12.10
C SER A 108 3.44 -24.96 -11.88
N GLY A 109 2.95 -23.77 -11.54
CA GLY A 109 1.55 -23.53 -11.14
C GLY A 109 1.16 -24.15 -9.80
N LYS A 110 2.11 -24.79 -9.09
CA LYS A 110 1.85 -25.36 -7.75
C LYS A 110 1.42 -24.25 -6.81
N THR A 111 0.32 -24.49 -6.09
CA THR A 111 -0.32 -23.52 -5.22
C THR A 111 -0.37 -24.03 -3.77
N LYS A 112 0.12 -23.23 -2.82
CA LYS A 112 -0.13 -23.37 -1.38
C LYS A 112 -1.18 -22.35 -0.97
N VAL A 113 -2.26 -22.80 -0.33
CA VAL A 113 -3.30 -21.92 0.22
C VAL A 113 -3.03 -21.69 1.71
N LEU A 114 -3.05 -20.44 2.14
CA LEU A 114 -3.00 -20.03 3.54
C LEU A 114 -4.41 -19.59 4.00
N PRO A 115 -4.78 -19.85 5.25
CA PRO A 115 -6.17 -19.73 5.71
C PRO A 115 -6.68 -18.29 5.83
N HIS A 116 -5.81 -17.28 5.64
CA HIS A 116 -6.13 -15.87 5.85
C HIS A 116 -5.48 -14.95 4.79
N PRO A 117 -6.10 -13.79 4.49
CA PRO A 117 -5.57 -12.84 3.52
C PRO A 117 -4.44 -11.97 4.10
N VAL A 118 -3.38 -11.77 3.33
CA VAL A 118 -2.17 -11.05 3.76
C VAL A 118 -2.23 -9.58 3.33
N TYR A 119 -1.81 -8.67 4.21
CA TYR A 119 -1.65 -7.25 3.90
C TYR A 119 -0.18 -6.88 3.62
N HIS A 120 0.71 -7.28 4.52
CA HIS A 120 2.15 -7.01 4.45
C HIS A 120 2.94 -8.16 5.06
N LEU A 121 4.08 -8.50 4.45
CA LEU A 121 4.99 -9.56 4.91
C LEU A 121 6.16 -8.97 5.69
N SER A 122 6.67 -9.68 6.69
CA SER A 122 7.92 -9.31 7.35
C SER A 122 9.07 -9.35 6.33
N PRO A 123 10.19 -8.63 6.57
CA PRO A 123 11.34 -8.63 5.66
C PRO A 123 11.85 -10.05 5.33
N ASP A 124 11.83 -10.95 6.32
CA ASP A 124 12.22 -12.36 6.17
C ASP A 124 11.10 -13.29 5.67
N LYS A 125 9.92 -12.73 5.37
CA LYS A 125 8.72 -13.42 4.87
C LYS A 125 8.15 -14.51 5.79
N ARG A 126 8.55 -14.57 7.06
CA ARG A 126 8.05 -15.56 8.03
C ARG A 126 6.71 -15.17 8.64
N LEU A 127 6.44 -13.88 8.75
CA LEU A 127 5.23 -13.33 9.36
C LEU A 127 4.44 -12.51 8.35
N ALA A 128 3.12 -12.49 8.52
CA ALA A 128 2.20 -11.64 7.79
C ALA A 128 1.34 -10.82 8.73
N LEU A 129 1.09 -9.55 8.39
CA LEU A 129 0.08 -8.71 9.03
C LEU A 129 -1.24 -8.83 8.27
N LEU A 130 -2.34 -8.87 9.02
CA LEU A 130 -3.68 -9.06 8.49
C LEU A 130 -4.66 -8.13 9.22
N PRO A 131 -5.34 -7.23 8.50
CA PRO A 131 -6.57 -6.61 8.97
C PRO A 131 -7.78 -7.46 8.57
N ASN A 132 -8.96 -7.07 9.06
CA ASN A 132 -10.23 -7.52 8.49
C ASN A 132 -10.54 -6.78 7.18
N PHE A 133 -10.32 -7.46 6.05
CA PHE A 133 -10.57 -6.89 4.71
C PHE A 133 -12.06 -6.68 4.39
N SER A 134 -12.99 -7.42 5.01
CA SER A 134 -14.44 -7.18 4.88
C SER A 134 -14.81 -5.88 5.60
N ARG A 135 -14.38 -5.72 6.85
CA ARG A 135 -14.58 -4.47 7.60
C ARG A 135 -13.95 -3.26 6.91
N LEU A 136 -12.76 -3.43 6.35
CA LEU A 136 -12.13 -2.40 5.52
C LEU A 136 -12.98 -2.06 4.29
N HIS A 137 -13.60 -3.04 3.64
CA HIS A 137 -14.47 -2.79 2.50
C HIS A 137 -15.69 -1.95 2.90
N ASP A 138 -16.34 -2.30 4.02
CA ASP A 138 -17.56 -1.65 4.48
C ASP A 138 -17.32 -0.24 5.03
N LEU A 139 -16.19 -0.02 5.71
CA LEU A 139 -15.87 1.24 6.37
C LEU A 139 -14.96 2.16 5.56
N ARG A 140 -14.21 1.59 4.60
CA ARG A 140 -13.29 2.29 3.71
C ARG A 140 -13.25 1.62 2.31
N PRO A 141 -14.33 1.75 1.51
CA PRO A 141 -14.37 1.23 0.14
C PRO A 141 -13.11 1.60 -0.66
N GLY A 142 -12.64 0.66 -1.49
CA GLY A 142 -11.39 0.78 -2.22
C GLY A 142 -10.13 0.29 -1.46
N TYR A 143 -10.23 -0.03 -0.17
CA TYR A 143 -9.10 -0.55 0.64
C TYR A 143 -9.41 -1.89 1.34
N GLY A 144 -10.53 -2.52 0.96
CA GLY A 144 -10.94 -3.86 1.36
C GLY A 144 -11.38 -4.68 0.15
N TYR A 145 -11.97 -5.86 0.37
CA TYR A 145 -12.42 -6.73 -0.72
C TYR A 145 -13.94 -6.87 -0.74
N PRO A 146 -14.58 -6.72 -1.91
CA PRO A 146 -16.00 -7.01 -2.04
C PRO A 146 -16.26 -8.52 -1.95
N GLY A 147 -17.52 -8.87 -1.65
CA GLY A 147 -18.03 -10.23 -1.81
C GLY A 147 -18.13 -11.07 -0.54
N LEU A 148 -17.65 -10.58 0.61
CA LEU A 148 -17.94 -11.16 1.92
C LEU A 148 -18.28 -10.04 2.89
N GLU A 149 -19.39 -10.18 3.61
CA GLU A 149 -19.83 -9.23 4.63
C GLU A 149 -18.93 -9.32 5.87
N ASP A 150 -18.70 -8.20 6.56
CA ASP A 150 -18.00 -8.22 7.84
C ASP A 150 -18.83 -9.01 8.88
N PRO A 151 -18.28 -10.11 9.46
CA PRO A 151 -18.98 -10.86 10.51
C PRO A 151 -19.30 -10.00 11.75
N ASN A 152 -18.56 -8.90 11.93
CA ASN A 152 -18.74 -7.94 13.02
C ASN A 152 -19.39 -6.62 12.56
N LYS A 153 -20.16 -6.60 11.47
CA LYS A 153 -20.76 -5.36 10.92
C LYS A 153 -21.57 -4.54 11.92
N ASP A 154 -22.25 -5.22 12.85
CA ASP A 154 -23.12 -4.61 13.87
C ASP A 154 -22.38 -4.36 15.19
N ASN A 155 -21.15 -4.88 15.32
CA ASN A 155 -20.27 -4.61 16.45
C ASN A 155 -19.27 -3.49 16.09
N TYR A 156 -19.38 -2.37 16.78
CA TYR A 156 -18.71 -1.13 16.43
C TYR A 156 -17.21 -1.15 16.78
N ALA A 157 -16.86 -1.90 17.83
CA ALA A 157 -15.50 -2.12 18.32
C ALA A 157 -15.37 -3.54 18.90
N PRO A 158 -15.37 -4.59 18.05
CA PRO A 158 -15.27 -5.98 18.50
C PRO A 158 -13.96 -6.30 19.23
N ASP A 159 -14.03 -7.24 20.16
CA ASP A 159 -12.87 -7.76 20.90
C ASP A 159 -12.15 -8.91 20.17
N ASP A 160 -12.77 -9.47 19.13
CA ASP A 160 -12.25 -10.58 18.31
C ASP A 160 -11.77 -10.14 16.91
N ASP A 161 -11.74 -8.84 16.61
CA ASP A 161 -11.19 -8.25 15.39
C ASP A 161 -10.23 -7.09 15.72
N GLY A 162 -9.25 -6.83 14.85
CA GLY A 162 -8.21 -5.82 15.04
C GLY A 162 -7.00 -6.08 14.14
N VAL A 163 -5.80 -6.01 14.73
CA VAL A 163 -4.56 -6.38 14.03
C VAL A 163 -4.23 -7.83 14.32
N PHE A 164 -4.07 -8.64 13.28
CA PHE A 164 -3.57 -10.00 13.42
C PHE A 164 -2.15 -10.13 12.87
N ILE A 165 -1.43 -11.11 13.40
CA ILE A 165 -0.20 -11.64 12.81
C ILE A 165 -0.39 -13.12 12.48
N MET A 166 0.15 -13.59 11.36
CA MET A 166 0.12 -14.99 10.93
C MET A 166 1.53 -15.51 10.67
N ASP A 167 1.81 -16.71 11.16
CA ASP A 167 3.00 -17.47 10.78
C ASP A 167 2.79 -18.08 9.38
N MET A 168 3.68 -17.76 8.45
CA MET A 168 3.55 -18.14 7.03
C MET A 168 3.83 -19.62 6.76
N ALA A 169 4.52 -20.30 7.67
CA ALA A 169 4.79 -21.73 7.53
C ALA A 169 3.52 -22.54 7.87
N THR A 170 2.90 -22.23 9.01
CA THR A 170 1.78 -22.97 9.62
C THR A 170 0.40 -22.42 9.25
N GLY A 171 0.29 -21.15 8.88
CA GLY A 171 -0.97 -20.45 8.69
C GLY A 171 -1.71 -20.09 9.99
N GLN A 172 -1.11 -20.37 11.16
CA GLN A 172 -1.71 -19.99 12.43
C GLN A 172 -1.62 -18.48 12.62
N ARG A 173 -2.74 -17.85 13.00
CA ARG A 173 -2.81 -16.42 13.32
C ARG A 173 -3.08 -16.16 14.80
N ARG A 174 -2.69 -14.98 15.27
CA ARG A 174 -2.96 -14.46 16.60
C ARG A 174 -3.44 -13.02 16.51
N LEU A 175 -4.45 -12.68 17.32
CA LEU A 175 -4.89 -11.30 17.51
C LEU A 175 -3.87 -10.56 18.37
N MET A 176 -3.29 -9.49 17.83
CA MET A 176 -2.24 -8.69 18.48
C MET A 176 -2.83 -7.59 19.35
N VAL A 177 -3.88 -6.93 18.84
CA VAL A 177 -4.64 -5.91 19.54
C VAL A 177 -6.04 -5.85 18.93
N SER A 178 -7.07 -5.80 19.76
CA SER A 178 -8.46 -5.75 19.31
C SER A 178 -8.97 -4.32 19.09
N LEU A 179 -10.04 -4.18 18.31
CA LEU A 179 -10.73 -2.91 18.13
C LEU A 179 -11.36 -2.44 19.45
N ALA A 180 -11.89 -3.34 20.28
CA ALA A 180 -12.38 -3.01 21.63
C ALA A 180 -11.28 -2.34 22.47
N GLN A 181 -10.09 -2.94 22.56
CA GLN A 181 -8.95 -2.36 23.28
C GLN A 181 -8.58 -0.97 22.73
N LEU A 182 -8.52 -0.84 21.40
CA LEU A 182 -8.18 0.44 20.76
C LEU A 182 -9.25 1.51 20.95
N ALA A 183 -10.52 1.13 21.02
CA ALA A 183 -11.64 2.05 21.20
C ALA A 183 -11.76 2.52 22.65
N ASP A 184 -11.54 1.62 23.61
CA ASP A 184 -11.54 1.91 25.04
C ASP A 184 -10.41 2.87 25.42
N GLU A 185 -9.19 2.66 24.90
CA GLU A 185 -8.07 3.60 25.04
C GLU A 185 -8.40 5.02 24.54
N LYS A 186 -9.35 5.14 23.61
CA LYS A 186 -9.83 6.42 23.09
C LYS A 186 -11.11 6.90 23.73
N GLU A 187 -11.64 6.17 24.70
CA GLU A 187 -12.90 6.43 25.39
C GLU A 187 -14.04 6.62 24.38
N LYS A 188 -14.02 5.84 23.29
CA LYS A 188 -14.98 5.93 22.17
C LYS A 188 -15.55 4.58 21.71
N PRO A 189 -15.86 3.61 22.59
CA PRO A 189 -16.31 2.27 22.19
C PRO A 189 -17.57 2.26 21.31
N SER A 190 -18.36 3.34 21.35
CA SER A 190 -19.62 3.48 20.58
C SER A 190 -19.45 3.97 19.14
N LEU A 191 -18.22 4.11 18.61
CA LEU A 191 -17.98 4.55 17.22
C LEU A 191 -17.58 3.37 16.34
N HIS A 192 -17.80 3.46 15.01
CA HIS A 192 -17.31 2.42 14.09
C HIS A 192 -15.79 2.51 13.93
N HIS A 193 -15.06 1.57 14.53
CA HIS A 193 -13.61 1.46 14.50
C HIS A 193 -13.10 0.47 13.44
N TRP A 194 -11.92 0.72 12.87
CA TRP A 194 -11.21 -0.24 12.03
C TRP A 194 -9.69 0.01 12.03
N VAL A 195 -8.96 -1.00 11.56
CA VAL A 195 -7.53 -0.93 11.29
C VAL A 195 -7.32 -0.75 9.78
N ASN A 196 -6.40 0.11 9.38
CA ASN A 196 -6.02 0.37 8.00
C ASN A 196 -4.50 0.51 7.91
N HIS A 197 -3.90 0.12 6.78
CA HIS A 197 -2.49 0.38 6.43
C HIS A 197 -1.52 -0.14 7.48
N LEU A 198 -1.02 -1.35 7.23
CA LEU A 198 -0.10 -2.04 8.12
C LEU A 198 1.23 -2.26 7.41
N GLU A 199 2.33 -2.12 8.14
CA GLU A 199 3.66 -2.30 7.58
C GLU A 199 4.67 -2.70 8.66
N PHE A 200 5.46 -3.74 8.39
CA PHE A 200 6.60 -4.08 9.24
C PHE A 200 7.72 -3.06 9.03
N ASN A 201 8.47 -2.75 10.09
CA ASN A 201 9.70 -1.98 9.97
C ASN A 201 10.79 -2.79 9.23
N ARG A 202 11.94 -2.14 8.98
CA ARG A 202 12.97 -2.69 8.08
C ARG A 202 13.63 -3.99 8.57
N ASP A 203 13.64 -4.24 9.86
CA ASP A 203 14.19 -5.48 10.45
C ASP A 203 13.09 -6.47 10.90
N GLY A 204 11.82 -6.10 10.78
CA GLY A 204 10.67 -6.92 11.15
C GLY A 204 10.42 -7.01 12.66
N SER A 205 11.19 -6.31 13.50
CA SER A 205 11.01 -6.33 14.95
C SER A 205 9.72 -5.62 15.40
N ARG A 206 9.24 -4.66 14.60
CA ARG A 206 8.03 -3.89 14.89
C ARG A 206 7.16 -3.72 13.65
N PHE A 207 5.93 -3.31 13.85
CA PHE A 207 5.05 -2.88 12.78
C PHE A 207 4.25 -1.64 13.17
N VAL A 208 3.84 -0.90 12.15
CA VAL A 208 2.93 0.24 12.26
C VAL A 208 1.56 -0.12 11.73
N PHE A 209 0.53 0.50 12.30
CA PHE A 209 -0.83 0.45 11.76
C PHE A 209 -1.61 1.74 12.05
N LEU A 210 -2.60 2.04 11.22
CA LEU A 210 -3.55 3.12 11.49
C LEU A 210 -4.80 2.57 12.15
N HIS A 211 -5.18 3.16 13.27
CA HIS A 211 -6.48 2.97 13.89
C HIS A 211 -7.38 4.15 13.52
N ARG A 212 -8.54 3.85 12.96
CA ARG A 212 -9.49 4.85 12.45
C ARG A 212 -10.88 4.62 13.01
N TRP A 213 -11.65 5.71 13.10
CA TRP A 213 -13.06 5.63 13.50
C TRP A 213 -13.92 6.69 12.83
N LYS A 214 -15.19 6.32 12.55
CA LYS A 214 -16.17 7.22 11.96
C LYS A 214 -16.54 8.31 12.96
N MET A 215 -16.60 9.56 12.50
CA MET A 215 -17.03 10.67 13.34
C MET A 215 -18.55 10.84 13.27
N PRO A 216 -19.24 10.99 14.42
CA PRO A 216 -20.65 11.34 14.39
C PRO A 216 -20.80 12.73 13.76
N ASN A 217 -21.77 12.87 12.85
CA ASN A 217 -22.19 14.15 12.26
C ASN A 217 -21.15 14.85 11.36
N ARG A 218 -20.13 14.14 10.87
CA ARG A 218 -19.21 14.67 9.85
C ARG A 218 -18.91 13.58 8.82
N GLN A 219 -18.88 13.95 7.54
CA GLN A 219 -18.31 13.07 6.53
C GLN A 219 -16.80 12.92 6.76
N GLY A 220 -16.36 11.69 7.01
CA GLY A 220 -14.96 11.34 7.22
C GLY A 220 -14.72 10.53 8.48
N TRP A 221 -13.46 10.46 8.88
CA TRP A 221 -12.98 9.69 10.02
C TRP A 221 -11.82 10.41 10.69
N GLN A 222 -11.50 9.97 11.90
CA GLN A 222 -10.25 10.35 12.57
C GLN A 222 -9.25 9.21 12.42
N THR A 223 -7.96 9.57 12.45
CA THR A 223 -6.86 8.61 12.39
C THR A 223 -5.91 8.83 13.54
N ARG A 224 -5.46 7.73 14.15
CA ARG A 224 -4.25 7.69 14.97
C ARG A 224 -3.29 6.63 14.41
N MET A 225 -2.00 6.88 14.53
CA MET A 225 -0.92 6.02 14.09
C MET A 225 -0.30 5.35 15.31
N LEU A 226 -0.18 4.03 15.28
CA LEU A 226 0.44 3.26 16.36
C LEU A 226 1.52 2.33 15.83
N THR A 227 2.50 2.04 16.66
CA THR A 227 3.48 0.97 16.44
C THR A 227 3.37 -0.08 17.53
N MET A 228 3.86 -1.28 17.25
CA MET A 228 3.84 -2.40 18.18
C MET A 228 4.96 -3.39 17.86
N SER A 229 5.44 -4.13 18.86
CA SER A 229 6.39 -5.21 18.62
C SER A 229 5.74 -6.39 17.89
N SER A 230 6.48 -7.03 16.99
CA SER A 230 6.01 -8.17 16.19
C SER A 230 5.73 -9.43 17.01
N ASP A 231 6.39 -9.59 18.15
CA ASP A 231 6.10 -10.65 19.14
C ASP A 231 4.93 -10.29 20.07
N GLY A 232 4.49 -9.04 20.08
CA GLY A 232 3.37 -8.52 20.85
C GLY A 232 3.81 -7.65 22.03
N GLY A 233 2.88 -6.85 22.58
CA GLY A 233 3.20 -5.84 23.57
C GLY A 233 3.95 -4.63 22.98
N ASP A 234 4.55 -3.82 23.85
CA ASP A 234 5.29 -2.58 23.51
C ASP A 234 4.57 -1.69 22.47
N ARG A 235 3.25 -1.57 22.62
CA ARG A 235 2.42 -0.72 21.76
C ARG A 235 2.67 0.75 22.11
N TYR A 236 2.86 1.56 21.09
CA TYR A 236 3.11 2.98 21.24
C TYR A 236 2.20 3.81 20.33
N VAL A 237 1.57 4.86 20.87
CA VAL A 237 0.78 5.81 20.09
C VAL A 237 1.74 6.83 19.50
N LEU A 238 2.17 6.59 18.27
CA LEU A 238 3.13 7.45 17.61
C LEU A 238 2.53 8.82 17.27
N ARG A 239 1.30 8.86 16.75
CA ARG A 239 0.56 10.12 16.47
C ARG A 239 -0.94 9.97 16.71
N ASP A 240 -1.56 11.01 17.26
CA ASP A 240 -3.00 11.08 17.56
C ASP A 240 -3.60 12.46 17.24
N ASP A 241 -3.06 13.15 16.25
CA ASP A 241 -3.52 14.48 15.84
C ASP A 241 -4.63 14.42 14.76
N GLY A 242 -5.25 13.25 14.60
CA GLY A 242 -6.46 13.05 13.81
C GLY A 242 -6.25 12.76 12.32
N MET A 243 -5.04 12.93 11.80
CA MET A 243 -4.72 12.65 10.39
C MET A 243 -3.33 12.04 10.25
N THR A 244 -3.30 10.88 9.59
CA THR A 244 -2.10 10.26 9.03
C THR A 244 -2.52 9.53 7.77
N SER A 245 -1.78 9.73 6.68
CA SER A 245 -2.11 9.21 5.35
C SER A 245 -1.16 8.09 4.95
N HIS A 246 -0.05 8.42 4.27
CA HIS A 246 0.95 7.49 3.78
C HIS A 246 2.23 7.58 4.58
N PHE A 247 2.96 6.47 4.67
CA PHE A 247 4.19 6.37 5.42
C PHE A 247 5.09 5.26 4.88
N ASP A 248 6.38 5.35 5.21
CA ASP A 248 7.36 4.28 4.99
C ASP A 248 8.46 4.38 6.05
N TRP A 249 8.95 3.22 6.48
CA TRP A 249 10.05 3.14 7.42
C TRP A 249 11.36 3.56 6.74
N ARG A 250 12.13 4.46 7.33
CA ARG A 250 13.51 4.73 6.90
C ARG A 250 14.42 3.57 7.28
N ASP A 251 14.30 3.17 8.55
CA ASP A 251 15.10 2.17 9.24
C ASP A 251 14.24 1.49 10.33
N ALA A 252 14.86 0.90 11.36
CA ALA A 252 14.14 0.20 12.42
C ALA A 252 13.31 1.12 13.33
N ASP A 253 13.71 2.39 13.44
CA ASP A 253 13.19 3.33 14.45
C ASP A 253 12.60 4.60 13.86
N HIS A 254 12.93 4.97 12.61
CA HIS A 254 12.46 6.22 12.01
C HIS A 254 11.46 5.98 10.88
N MET A 255 10.37 6.73 10.88
CA MET A 255 9.31 6.60 9.88
C MET A 255 8.94 7.95 9.26
N LEU A 256 9.01 8.01 7.94
CA LEU A 256 8.48 9.13 7.17
C LEU A 256 6.97 8.96 7.07
N ALA A 257 6.20 10.01 7.36
CA ALA A 257 4.76 9.99 7.18
C ALA A 257 4.22 11.37 6.79
N PHE A 258 3.25 11.40 5.88
CA PHE A 258 2.39 12.58 5.74
C PHE A 258 1.32 12.53 6.83
N ALA A 259 1.41 13.44 7.78
CA ALA A 259 0.57 13.45 8.97
C ALA A 259 0.24 14.88 9.40
N ARG A 260 -0.71 15.00 10.33
CA ARG A 260 -0.95 16.25 11.06
C ARG A 260 -0.14 16.23 12.34
N VAL A 261 0.42 17.38 12.70
CA VAL A 261 0.88 17.67 14.07
C VAL A 261 0.16 18.91 14.57
N LYS A 262 -0.49 18.84 15.74
CA LYS A 262 -1.23 19.97 16.30
C LYS A 262 -0.30 21.17 16.54
N GLY A 263 -0.71 22.35 16.05
CA GLY A 263 0.09 23.57 16.12
C GLY A 263 1.08 23.75 14.95
N VAL A 264 1.31 22.72 14.13
CA VAL A 264 2.17 22.78 12.93
C VAL A 264 1.33 22.68 11.65
N GLY A 265 0.41 21.71 11.60
CA GLY A 265 -0.39 21.40 10.41
C GLY A 265 0.05 20.12 9.69
N ASP A 266 -0.34 20.01 8.43
CA ASP A 266 -0.14 18.79 7.62
C ASP A 266 1.17 18.88 6.84
N ARG A 267 2.12 17.97 7.09
CA ARG A 267 3.44 17.94 6.47
C ARG A 267 3.96 16.51 6.38
N TYR A 268 5.06 16.33 5.65
CA TYR A 268 5.94 15.19 5.85
C TYR A 268 6.71 15.34 7.16
N PHE A 269 6.63 14.33 8.01
CA PHE A 269 7.37 14.23 9.25
C PHE A 269 8.23 12.97 9.26
N LEU A 270 9.45 13.07 9.76
CA LEU A 270 10.24 11.91 10.17
C LEU A 270 10.03 11.72 11.68
N PHE A 271 9.22 10.75 12.05
CA PHE A 271 8.95 10.39 13.45
C PHE A 271 10.00 9.41 13.96
N THR A 272 10.40 9.55 15.22
CA THR A 272 11.17 8.54 15.94
C THR A 272 10.23 7.67 16.75
N ASP A 273 10.18 6.37 16.44
CA ASP A 273 9.33 5.41 17.12
C ASP A 273 9.60 5.37 18.62
N ARG A 274 8.57 5.07 19.41
CA ARG A 274 8.61 5.06 20.89
C ARG A 274 9.00 6.39 21.53
N SER A 275 8.91 7.49 20.79
CA SER A 275 9.15 8.84 21.28
C SER A 275 8.11 9.82 20.73
N GLN A 276 8.09 11.04 21.26
CA GLN A 276 7.28 12.12 20.68
C GLN A 276 8.09 12.97 19.67
N ASP A 277 9.35 12.60 19.43
CA ASP A 277 10.28 13.37 18.62
C ASP A 277 9.95 13.25 17.13
N TYR A 278 10.13 14.36 16.42
CA TYR A 278 9.94 14.42 14.99
C TYR A 278 10.80 15.50 14.33
N GLN A 279 11.03 15.34 13.03
CA GLN A 279 11.59 16.36 12.15
C GLN A 279 10.59 16.69 11.05
N ILE A 280 10.46 17.97 10.69
CA ILE A 280 9.68 18.37 9.52
C ILE A 280 10.55 18.18 8.27
N ILE A 281 10.03 17.44 7.30
CA ILE A 281 10.72 17.12 6.05
C ILE A 281 10.05 17.89 4.90
N ALA A 282 10.87 18.39 3.96
CA ALA A 282 10.40 19.06 2.76
C ALA A 282 9.47 20.27 3.00
N ASP A 283 9.64 20.96 4.13
CA ASP A 283 8.80 22.11 4.47
C ASP A 283 8.92 23.23 3.41
N GLY A 284 7.78 23.82 3.06
CA GLY A 284 7.68 24.84 2.02
C GLY A 284 7.87 24.35 0.58
N VAL A 285 8.26 23.09 0.34
CA VAL A 285 8.52 22.55 -1.01
C VAL A 285 7.66 21.33 -1.37
N LEU A 286 7.35 20.46 -0.41
CA LEU A 286 6.37 19.38 -0.54
C LEU A 286 5.39 19.47 0.62
N MET A 287 4.28 20.18 0.40
CA MET A 287 3.28 20.48 1.43
C MET A 287 1.97 19.70 1.27
N GLU A 288 1.92 18.75 0.34
CA GLU A 288 0.75 17.92 0.08
C GLU A 288 1.05 16.43 0.24
N ASP A 289 -0.01 15.66 0.48
CA ASP A 289 0.06 14.20 0.65
C ASP A 289 0.39 13.50 -0.67
N GLY A 290 1.06 12.36 -0.54
CA GLY A 290 1.46 11.48 -1.63
C GLY A 290 1.94 10.13 -1.09
N HIS A 291 2.08 9.18 -2.00
CA HIS A 291 2.50 7.81 -1.70
C HIS A 291 4.02 7.75 -1.57
N CYS A 292 4.51 7.94 -0.35
CA CYS A 292 5.95 8.08 -0.10
C CYS A 292 6.66 6.74 0.17
N SER A 293 7.88 6.57 -0.36
CA SER A 293 8.74 5.45 0.01
C SER A 293 10.23 5.78 -0.15
N TYR A 294 11.06 5.28 0.76
CA TYR A 294 12.51 5.40 0.73
C TYR A 294 13.13 4.52 -0.34
N SER A 295 14.17 5.03 -1.00
CA SER A 295 14.98 4.22 -1.91
C SER A 295 15.54 2.99 -1.18
N PRO A 296 15.49 1.79 -1.79
CA PRO A 296 16.10 0.60 -1.21
C PRO A 296 17.63 0.68 -1.20
N ARG A 297 18.24 1.50 -2.08
CA ARG A 297 19.69 1.64 -2.24
C ARG A 297 20.31 2.77 -1.43
N ASN A 298 19.66 3.94 -1.39
CA ASN A 298 20.18 5.13 -0.70
C ASN A 298 19.09 5.87 0.07
N LYS A 299 19.10 5.75 1.40
CA LYS A 299 18.08 6.35 2.30
C LYS A 299 18.13 7.88 2.39
N ASP A 300 19.04 8.54 1.69
CA ASP A 300 18.99 9.99 1.48
C ASP A 300 17.87 10.40 0.49
N TRP A 301 17.33 9.45 -0.26
CA TRP A 301 16.25 9.69 -1.22
C TRP A 301 14.95 9.03 -0.77
N PHE A 302 13.85 9.78 -0.89
CA PHE A 302 12.51 9.21 -0.92
C PHE A 302 11.77 9.63 -2.19
N LEU A 303 10.84 8.79 -2.62
CA LEU A 303 9.95 8.95 -3.75
C LEU A 303 8.57 9.31 -3.22
N THR A 304 7.84 10.17 -3.92
CA THR A 304 6.41 10.40 -3.69
C THR A 304 5.72 10.79 -5.00
N ASP A 305 4.40 10.78 -5.01
CA ASP A 305 3.57 11.38 -6.03
C ASP A 305 2.74 12.54 -5.48
N THR A 306 1.90 13.13 -6.33
CA THR A 306 0.92 14.16 -5.97
C THR A 306 -0.50 13.73 -6.38
N TYR A 307 -1.48 14.45 -5.85
CA TYR A 307 -2.84 14.44 -6.39
C TYR A 307 -2.94 15.31 -7.65
N PRO A 308 -4.02 15.17 -8.45
CA PRO A 308 -4.15 15.94 -9.68
C PRO A 308 -4.23 17.45 -9.38
N ASP A 309 -3.42 18.23 -10.09
CA ASP A 309 -3.45 19.69 -10.07
C ASP A 309 -4.66 20.26 -10.83
N ALA A 310 -4.75 21.59 -10.94
CA ALA A 310 -5.84 22.25 -11.65
C ALA A 310 -5.97 21.85 -13.14
N ASN A 311 -4.91 21.31 -13.73
CA ASN A 311 -4.90 20.79 -15.11
C ASN A 311 -5.14 19.27 -15.16
N GLY A 312 -5.46 18.66 -14.02
CA GLY A 312 -5.61 17.21 -13.89
C GLY A 312 -4.29 16.45 -13.99
N ASN A 313 -3.14 17.09 -13.79
CA ASN A 313 -1.85 16.40 -13.84
C ASN A 313 -1.36 16.02 -12.45
N ARG A 314 -0.75 14.86 -12.35
CA ARG A 314 -0.03 14.39 -11.16
C ARG A 314 1.46 14.39 -11.45
N ALA A 315 2.29 14.64 -10.44
CA ALA A 315 3.74 14.63 -10.53
C ALA A 315 4.34 13.42 -9.80
N LEU A 316 5.45 12.91 -10.32
CA LEU A 316 6.34 11.99 -9.64
C LEU A 316 7.56 12.78 -9.16
N ILE A 317 7.90 12.64 -7.88
CA ILE A 317 8.89 13.48 -7.23
C ILE A 317 9.88 12.59 -6.47
N LEU A 318 11.17 12.80 -6.72
CA LEU A 318 12.24 12.34 -5.85
C LEU A 318 12.66 13.49 -4.94
N TYR A 319 12.82 13.24 -3.66
CA TYR A 319 13.33 14.23 -2.71
C TYR A 319 14.65 13.77 -2.12
N ASN A 320 15.68 14.62 -2.23
CA ASN A 320 16.96 14.41 -1.57
C ASN A 320 16.97 15.08 -0.20
N LEU A 321 17.08 14.29 0.86
CA LEU A 321 17.06 14.74 2.25
C LEU A 321 18.23 15.69 2.59
N PRO A 322 19.51 15.35 2.33
CA PRO A 322 20.63 16.26 2.61
C PRO A 322 20.55 17.60 1.86
N ARG A 323 20.18 17.56 0.57
CA ARG A 323 20.12 18.75 -0.30
C ARG A 323 18.82 19.54 -0.14
N LYS A 324 17.83 18.98 0.56
CA LYS A 324 16.47 19.51 0.72
C LYS A 324 15.78 19.85 -0.60
N GLN A 325 16.05 19.05 -1.64
CA GLN A 325 15.69 19.38 -3.01
C GLN A 325 14.68 18.37 -3.58
N PRO A 326 13.48 18.82 -3.99
CA PRO A 326 12.59 18.01 -4.81
C PRO A 326 13.04 18.02 -6.28
N VAL A 327 12.92 16.88 -6.94
CA VAL A 327 13.17 16.67 -8.36
C VAL A 327 11.93 16.04 -8.96
N THR A 328 11.17 16.80 -9.74
CA THR A 328 10.05 16.25 -10.52
C THR A 328 10.62 15.43 -11.68
N ILE A 329 10.43 14.11 -11.63
CA ILE A 329 10.93 13.17 -12.64
C ILE A 329 9.91 12.88 -13.75
N GLY A 330 8.65 13.19 -13.51
CA GLY A 330 7.58 13.05 -14.51
C GLY A 330 6.31 13.78 -14.07
N LYS A 331 5.51 14.21 -15.05
CA LYS A 331 4.20 14.82 -14.84
C LYS A 331 3.25 14.31 -15.91
N PHE A 332 2.19 13.63 -15.50
CA PHE A 332 1.27 12.96 -16.42
C PHE A 332 -0.17 13.28 -16.06
N TYR A 333 -1.02 13.28 -17.08
CA TYR A 333 -2.45 13.48 -16.89
C TYR A 333 -3.05 12.32 -16.08
N GLY A 334 -3.84 12.66 -15.08
CA GLY A 334 -4.66 11.77 -14.28
C GLY A 334 -5.99 12.46 -14.00
N ALA A 335 -7.00 12.13 -14.81
CA ALA A 335 -8.37 12.63 -14.65
C ALA A 335 -8.91 12.51 -13.22
N PHE A 336 -9.73 13.49 -12.86
CA PHE A 336 -10.58 13.42 -11.68
C PHE A 336 -11.70 12.41 -11.93
N THR A 337 -11.91 11.52 -10.98
CA THR A 337 -13.05 10.59 -10.98
C THR A 337 -13.93 10.87 -9.77
N SER A 338 -15.25 10.81 -9.96
CA SER A 338 -16.23 10.85 -8.88
C SER A 338 -16.25 9.55 -8.06
N ALA A 339 -15.90 8.42 -8.69
CA ALA A 339 -15.69 7.14 -8.03
C ALA A 339 -14.26 7.10 -7.47
N ILE A 340 -14.07 7.68 -6.28
CA ILE A 340 -12.76 7.86 -5.64
C ILE A 340 -12.01 6.54 -5.46
N GLU A 341 -12.72 5.40 -5.37
CA GLU A 341 -12.15 4.07 -5.24
C GLU A 341 -11.41 3.63 -6.52
N CYS A 342 -11.81 4.17 -7.68
CA CYS A 342 -11.28 3.83 -9.00
C CYS A 342 -10.15 4.77 -9.45
N ARG A 343 -9.82 5.78 -8.64
CA ARG A 343 -8.78 6.74 -9.01
C ARG A 343 -7.48 6.00 -9.33
N CYS A 344 -6.85 6.39 -10.43
CA CYS A 344 -5.50 5.95 -10.73
C CYS A 344 -4.53 6.88 -10.02
N ASP A 345 -4.23 6.57 -8.77
CA ASP A 345 -3.03 7.09 -8.12
C ASP A 345 -1.80 6.42 -8.73
N PHE A 346 -0.66 7.11 -8.74
CA PHE A 346 0.53 6.56 -9.41
C PHE A 346 1.10 5.36 -8.67
N HIS A 347 0.95 5.34 -7.33
CA HIS A 347 1.55 4.33 -6.46
C HIS A 347 3.00 4.01 -6.87
N PRO A 348 3.89 5.01 -6.85
CA PRO A 348 5.22 4.87 -7.41
C PRO A 348 6.06 3.93 -6.56
N ARG A 349 6.80 3.03 -7.22
CA ARG A 349 7.49 1.89 -6.60
C ARG A 349 8.91 1.80 -7.09
N TRP A 350 9.86 1.64 -6.17
CA TRP A 350 11.27 1.44 -6.50
C TRP A 350 11.52 0.03 -7.07
N SER A 351 12.42 -0.06 -8.05
CA SER A 351 13.10 -1.30 -8.37
C SER A 351 14.00 -1.75 -7.21
N PRO A 352 14.27 -3.06 -7.05
CA PRO A 352 15.13 -3.58 -5.98
C PRO A 352 16.52 -2.93 -5.91
N ASP A 353 17.12 -2.61 -7.07
CA ASP A 353 18.41 -1.91 -7.16
C ASP A 353 18.32 -0.39 -6.93
N GLY A 354 17.11 0.16 -6.78
CA GLY A 354 16.85 1.58 -6.55
C GLY A 354 17.15 2.49 -7.74
N ARG A 355 17.29 1.96 -8.97
CA ARG A 355 17.64 2.72 -10.18
C ARG A 355 16.47 3.02 -11.10
N GLN A 356 15.32 2.40 -10.87
CA GLN A 356 14.13 2.56 -11.68
C GLN A 356 12.89 2.77 -10.82
N ILE A 357 11.90 3.47 -11.35
CA ILE A 357 10.59 3.68 -10.72
C ILE A 357 9.50 3.10 -11.61
N CYS A 358 8.63 2.26 -11.05
CA CYS A 358 7.40 1.81 -11.70
C CYS A 358 6.21 2.58 -11.14
N PHE A 359 5.27 2.98 -11.99
CA PHE A 359 4.04 3.65 -11.59
C PHE A 359 2.88 3.26 -12.50
N ASP A 360 1.66 3.37 -11.99
CA ASP A 360 0.44 3.18 -12.75
C ASP A 360 -0.02 4.52 -13.32
N SER A 361 -0.47 4.58 -14.57
CA SER A 361 -1.03 5.81 -15.15
C SER A 361 -2.02 5.50 -16.26
N PHE A 362 -2.90 6.43 -16.58
CA PHE A 362 -3.85 6.29 -17.70
C PHE A 362 -3.78 7.47 -18.68
N HIS A 363 -2.68 8.21 -18.65
CA HIS A 363 -2.49 9.41 -19.48
C HIS A 363 -2.60 9.13 -20.99
N GLU A 364 -2.46 7.86 -21.42
CA GLU A 364 -2.62 7.41 -22.81
C GLU A 364 -3.98 6.73 -23.08
N GLY A 365 -4.98 6.97 -22.23
CA GLY A 365 -6.38 6.57 -22.44
C GLY A 365 -6.82 5.25 -21.80
N THR A 366 -5.89 4.36 -21.47
CA THR A 366 -6.15 3.16 -20.66
C THR A 366 -5.18 3.10 -19.49
N ARG A 367 -5.59 2.62 -18.31
CA ARG A 367 -4.66 2.40 -17.18
C ARG A 367 -3.59 1.38 -17.58
N GLN A 368 -2.32 1.76 -17.47
CA GLN A 368 -1.13 0.97 -17.81
C GLN A 368 -0.05 1.14 -16.74
N MET A 369 0.93 0.24 -16.75
CA MET A 369 2.15 0.34 -15.96
C MET A 369 3.28 0.93 -16.79
N TYR A 370 4.03 1.85 -16.18
CA TYR A 370 5.16 2.53 -16.78
C TYR A 370 6.39 2.37 -15.90
N VAL A 371 7.57 2.42 -16.49
CA VAL A 371 8.86 2.39 -15.80
C VAL A 371 9.71 3.59 -16.26
N MET A 372 10.43 4.18 -15.32
CA MET A 372 11.40 5.25 -15.56
C MET A 372 12.77 4.88 -15.03
N ASN A 373 13.81 5.11 -15.84
CA ASN A 373 15.20 5.05 -15.37
C ASN A 373 15.59 6.38 -14.70
N ILE A 374 16.03 6.30 -13.45
CA ILE A 374 16.41 7.46 -12.63
C ILE A 374 17.88 7.40 -12.19
N GLU A 375 18.69 6.49 -12.73
CA GLU A 375 20.08 6.28 -12.30
C GLU A 375 20.91 7.57 -12.39
N SER A 376 20.73 8.38 -13.44
CA SER A 376 21.44 9.66 -13.59
C SER A 376 21.07 10.72 -12.54
N ILE A 377 19.99 10.50 -11.77
CA ILE A 377 19.49 11.42 -10.74
C ILE A 377 19.93 10.97 -9.34
N VAL A 378 19.87 9.66 -9.08
CA VAL A 378 20.12 9.08 -7.74
C VAL A 378 21.48 8.40 -7.60
N GLY A 379 22.17 8.18 -8.72
CA GLY A 379 23.43 7.43 -8.82
C GLY A 379 24.66 8.13 -8.28
#